data_AF-A0A2V1E3X0-F1
#
_entry.id   AF-A0A2V1E3X0-F1
#
_cell.length_a   1.000
_cell.length_b   1.000
_cell.length_c   1.000
_cell.angle_alpha   90.00
_cell.angle_beta   90.00
_cell.angle_gamma   90.00
#
_symmetry.space_group_name_H-M   'P 1'
#
loop_
_entity.id
_entity.type
_entity.pdbx_description
1 polymer ?
#
loop_
_entity_poly.entity_id
_entity_poly.type
_entity_poly.pdbx_seq_one_letter_code
_entity_poly.pdbx_strand_id
1 'polypeptide(L)'
;MPSRAVHHDSRTQQPIEHELWYSVVCRYMTFGPGGRDPSRRVLGWQRMCVWSNFELADSSTTFVIFRCKEEIKQKFLNHFTGDGGARLWDHPMLAHAFMLQHKTMQTTAFQHEFADPLYLLEEEGEAVRSVHEHTRRAKNFLALSRRLEQITTDFDILESSINLVKREVKTYERDFCDQPGVAITSKGTSGNGIALLACPPRNVSTLLDDTLGSLIDDIGLARSYNRVYRERARIGINECFAVVNQLDAEQNNHTARESAAIALASRSDNLSLRTIQYMSMLFLPASLASSIFGMGFFTTDVDDNGNSHFFVSTKWWMWVLISVVLTLVCFAIVFWGASWNAERKRISDEDTKEV
;
A
#
# COMPACT_ATOMS: atom_id res chain seq x y z
N MET A 1 -17.28 -21.12 7.71
CA MET A 1 -18.45 -21.84 7.15
C MET A 1 -19.31 -22.28 8.31
N PRO A 2 -20.59 -21.91 8.41
CA PRO A 2 -21.46 -22.54 9.38
C PRO A 2 -21.87 -23.90 8.81
N SER A 3 -21.36 -24.98 9.39
CA SER A 3 -21.87 -26.31 9.13
C SER A 3 -23.23 -26.43 9.79
N ARG A 4 -24.22 -26.92 9.04
CA ARG A 4 -25.48 -27.41 9.57
C ARG A 4 -25.19 -28.61 10.47
N ALA A 5 -24.81 -28.37 11.72
CA ALA A 5 -24.84 -29.40 12.73
C ALA A 5 -26.30 -29.54 13.13
N VAL A 6 -26.99 -30.50 12.52
CA VAL A 6 -28.26 -30.99 13.07
C VAL A 6 -27.87 -31.64 14.40
N HIS A 7 -27.96 -30.87 15.49
CA HIS A 7 -27.81 -31.42 16.82
C HIS A 7 -29.04 -32.28 17.08
N HIS A 8 -28.94 -33.58 16.76
CA HIS A 8 -29.91 -34.55 17.25
C HIS A 8 -29.75 -34.63 18.76
N ASP A 9 -30.75 -34.17 19.51
CA ASP A 9 -30.88 -34.57 20.91
C ASP A 9 -31.04 -36.09 20.94
N SER A 10 -30.05 -36.76 21.53
CA SER A 10 -29.99 -38.22 21.62
C SER A 10 -31.02 -38.80 22.59
N ARG A 11 -31.79 -37.95 23.30
CA ARG A 11 -32.75 -38.36 24.32
C ARG A 11 -34.20 -38.27 23.90
N THR A 12 -34.56 -37.48 22.90
CA THR A 12 -35.96 -37.22 22.57
C THR A 12 -36.22 -37.41 21.07
N GLN A 13 -36.91 -38.49 20.70
CA GLN A 13 -37.46 -38.70 19.34
C GLN A 13 -38.67 -37.77 19.11
N GLN A 14 -38.52 -36.46 19.33
CA GLN A 14 -39.58 -35.47 19.17
C GLN A 14 -39.38 -34.61 17.91
N PRO A 15 -40.47 -34.04 17.34
CA PRO A 15 -40.45 -33.51 15.98
C PRO A 15 -39.71 -32.18 15.88
N ILE A 16 -38.74 -32.18 14.96
CA ILE A 16 -38.11 -31.06 14.22
C ILE A 16 -38.10 -29.71 14.95
N GLU A 17 -37.08 -29.51 15.77
CA GLU A 17 -36.65 -28.18 16.21
C GLU A 17 -36.03 -27.43 15.01
N HIS A 18 -36.54 -26.25 14.70
CA HIS A 18 -35.92 -25.38 13.68
C HIS A 18 -34.93 -24.43 14.36
N GLU A 19 -33.68 -24.87 14.47
CA GLU A 19 -32.60 -24.06 15.02
C GLU A 19 -31.91 -23.25 13.93
N LEU A 20 -31.84 -21.91 14.08
CA LEU A 20 -31.11 -21.04 13.17
C LEU A 20 -29.98 -20.30 13.90
N TRP A 21 -28.78 -20.45 13.33
CA TRP A 21 -27.60 -19.69 13.70
C TRP A 21 -27.07 -18.93 12.50
N TYR A 22 -26.91 -17.61 12.66
CA TYR A 22 -25.97 -16.89 11.81
C TYR A 22 -25.19 -15.84 12.58
N SER A 23 -23.98 -15.60 12.08
CA SER A 23 -23.10 -14.56 12.58
C SER A 23 -22.90 -13.53 11.50
N VAL A 24 -23.12 -12.26 11.83
CA VAL A 24 -22.77 -11.12 10.99
C VAL A 24 -21.57 -10.45 11.62
N VAL A 25 -20.57 -10.16 10.81
CA VAL A 25 -19.42 -9.37 11.22
C VAL A 25 -19.52 -8.03 10.51
N CYS A 26 -19.55 -6.95 11.29
CA CYS A 26 -19.41 -5.61 10.74
C CYS A 26 -18.39 -4.82 11.56
N ARG A 27 -17.63 -3.98 10.86
CA ARG A 27 -16.68 -3.07 11.50
C ARG A 27 -17.41 -1.87 12.11
N TYR A 28 -16.88 -1.39 13.23
CA TYR A 28 -17.28 -0.12 13.83
C TYR A 28 -16.03 0.72 14.09
N MET A 29 -16.14 2.03 13.91
CA MET A 29 -15.16 2.95 14.46
C MET A 29 -15.47 3.21 15.93
N THR A 30 -14.45 3.06 16.76
CA THR A 30 -14.31 3.86 17.97
C THR A 30 -13.47 5.07 17.61
N PHE A 31 -14.09 6.25 17.57
CA PHE A 31 -13.36 7.52 17.55
C PHE A 31 -12.62 7.66 18.88
N GLY A 32 -11.40 7.16 18.93
CA GLY A 32 -10.46 7.56 19.96
C GLY A 32 -9.94 8.96 19.61
N PRO A 33 -10.02 9.96 20.50
CA PRO A 33 -9.57 11.34 20.24
C PRO A 33 -8.03 11.48 20.25
N GLY A 34 -7.32 10.55 19.61
CA GLY A 34 -5.87 10.53 19.54
C GLY A 34 -5.42 10.20 18.13
N GLY A 35 -4.96 11.23 17.40
CA GLY A 35 -4.48 11.18 16.01
C GLY A 35 -3.24 10.31 15.79
N ARG A 36 -3.35 9.00 16.03
CA ARG A 36 -2.41 8.01 15.54
C ARG A 36 -2.97 7.35 14.29
N ASP A 37 -2.11 7.17 13.32
CA ASP A 37 -2.37 6.54 12.02
C ASP A 37 -3.30 5.31 12.14
N PRO A 38 -4.60 5.45 11.81
CA PRO A 38 -5.56 4.36 11.98
C PRO A 38 -5.38 3.27 10.91
N SER A 39 -4.49 3.46 9.93
CA SER A 39 -4.17 2.44 8.91
C SER A 39 -3.53 1.17 9.48
N ARG A 40 -2.91 1.26 10.67
CA ARG A 40 -2.27 0.14 11.37
C ARG A 40 -3.19 -0.59 12.34
N ARG A 41 -4.36 -0.03 12.67
CA ARG A 41 -5.35 -0.70 13.51
C ARG A 41 -6.31 -1.44 12.60
N VAL A 42 -6.45 -2.74 12.84
CA VAL A 42 -7.59 -3.49 12.34
C VAL A 42 -8.85 -2.77 12.86
N LEU A 43 -9.65 -2.20 11.95
CA LEU A 43 -10.94 -1.56 12.27
C LEU A 43 -11.70 -2.45 13.26
N GLY A 44 -12.26 -1.92 14.34
CA GLY A 44 -12.86 -2.73 15.41
C GLY A 44 -13.88 -3.74 14.87
N TRP A 45 -13.56 -5.03 14.92
CA TRP A 45 -14.48 -6.09 14.49
C TRP A 45 -15.51 -6.28 15.60
N GLN A 46 -16.78 -6.01 15.33
CA GLN A 46 -17.86 -6.47 16.20
C GLN A 46 -18.64 -7.55 15.48
N ARG A 47 -18.39 -8.79 15.89
CA ARG A 47 -19.22 -9.92 15.50
C ARG A 47 -20.51 -9.88 16.32
N MET A 48 -21.63 -9.81 15.64
CA MET A 48 -22.97 -10.00 16.19
C MET A 48 -23.40 -11.41 15.81
N CYS A 49 -23.76 -12.22 16.80
CA CYS A 49 -24.33 -13.54 16.56
C CYS A 49 -25.79 -13.48 16.98
N VAL A 50 -26.67 -13.90 16.08
CA VAL A 50 -28.09 -14.05 16.41
C VAL A 50 -28.40 -15.54 16.33
N TRP A 51 -28.90 -16.06 17.43
CA TRP A 51 -29.47 -17.37 17.52
C TRP A 51 -30.97 -17.25 17.72
N SER A 52 -31.72 -18.08 17.02
CA SER A 52 -33.13 -18.29 17.30
C SER A 52 -33.40 -19.78 17.37
N ASN A 53 -34.13 -20.18 18.41
CA ASN A 53 -34.77 -21.48 18.46
C ASN A 53 -36.29 -21.31 18.42
N PHE A 54 -36.93 -22.13 17.61
CA PHE A 54 -38.37 -22.22 17.51
C PHE A 54 -38.82 -23.60 17.99
N GLU A 55 -39.43 -23.64 19.17
CA GLU A 55 -39.91 -24.88 19.77
C GLU A 55 -41.40 -25.09 19.42
N LEU A 56 -41.67 -26.17 18.68
CA LEU A 56 -43.01 -26.50 18.19
C LEU A 56 -43.99 -26.88 19.32
N ALA A 57 -43.48 -27.47 20.40
CA ALA A 57 -44.31 -28.00 21.48
C ALA A 57 -44.99 -26.88 22.27
N ASP A 58 -44.23 -25.84 22.62
CA ASP A 58 -44.70 -24.72 23.45
C ASP A 58 -45.05 -23.48 22.61
N SER A 59 -44.90 -23.55 21.28
CA SER A 59 -45.02 -22.40 20.38
C SER A 59 -44.21 -21.21 20.87
N SER A 60 -43.04 -21.45 21.46
CA SER A 60 -42.20 -20.43 22.04
C SER A 60 -41.00 -20.17 21.12
N THR A 61 -40.69 -18.89 20.88
CA THR A 61 -39.49 -18.50 20.12
C THR A 61 -38.51 -17.85 21.07
N THR A 62 -37.32 -18.43 21.20
CA THR A 62 -36.26 -17.87 22.01
C THR A 62 -35.19 -17.27 21.12
N PHE A 63 -34.89 -15.98 21.32
CA PHE A 63 -33.80 -15.29 20.63
C PHE A 63 -32.66 -15.00 21.58
N VAL A 64 -31.45 -15.33 21.17
CA VAL A 64 -30.23 -14.94 21.88
C VAL A 64 -29.35 -14.13 20.94
N ILE A 65 -29.21 -12.84 21.25
CA ILE A 65 -28.38 -11.91 20.48
C ILE A 65 -27.12 -11.62 21.28
N PHE A 66 -25.98 -12.11 20.79
CA PHE A 66 -24.69 -11.85 21.40
C PHE A 66 -24.06 -10.56 20.85
N ARG A 67 -23.44 -9.79 21.75
CA ARG A 67 -22.64 -8.59 21.43
C ARG A 67 -23.43 -7.51 20.68
N CYS A 68 -24.73 -7.38 20.97
CA CYS A 68 -25.54 -6.27 20.49
C CYS A 68 -25.12 -4.96 21.16
N LYS A 69 -25.01 -3.86 20.39
CA LYS A 69 -24.84 -2.52 20.99
C LYS A 69 -26.15 -2.08 21.64
N GLU A 70 -26.07 -1.29 22.71
CA GLU A 70 -27.26 -0.84 23.45
C GLU A 70 -28.21 -0.03 22.57
N GLU A 71 -27.69 0.80 21.66
CA GLU A 71 -28.50 1.54 20.68
C GLU A 71 -29.36 0.63 19.79
N ILE A 72 -28.78 -0.48 19.32
CA ILE A 72 -29.47 -1.44 18.46
C ILE A 72 -30.49 -2.22 19.29
N LYS A 73 -30.13 -2.58 20.52
CA LYS A 73 -31.02 -3.25 21.46
C LYS A 73 -32.25 -2.39 21.79
N GLN A 74 -32.07 -1.10 22.05
CA GLN A 74 -33.18 -0.17 22.28
C GLN A 74 -34.08 -0.05 21.05
N LYS A 75 -33.50 0.09 19.85
CA LYS A 75 -34.27 0.12 18.60
C LYS A 75 -35.03 -1.18 18.35
N PHE A 76 -34.40 -2.32 18.62
CA PHE A 76 -35.02 -3.64 18.51
C PHE A 76 -36.21 -3.75 19.47
N LEU A 77 -36.01 -3.43 20.75
CA LEU A 77 -37.08 -3.46 21.75
C LEU A 77 -38.21 -2.52 21.34
N ASN A 78 -37.91 -1.26 21.00
CA ASN A 78 -38.94 -0.30 20.58
C ASN A 78 -39.72 -0.75 19.34
N HIS A 79 -39.07 -1.46 18.40
CA HIS A 79 -39.72 -1.96 17.19
C HIS A 79 -40.62 -3.17 17.44
N PHE A 80 -40.22 -4.06 18.34
CA PHE A 80 -40.93 -5.31 18.64
C PHE A 80 -41.74 -5.29 19.94
N THR A 81 -41.87 -4.14 20.61
CA THR A 81 -42.78 -3.99 21.77
C THR A 81 -44.19 -3.63 21.28
N GLY A 82 -45.23 -4.28 21.82
CA GLY A 82 -46.63 -4.05 21.42
C GLY A 82 -47.02 -4.80 20.15
N ASP A 83 -47.69 -4.13 19.21
CA ASP A 83 -48.18 -4.74 17.95
C ASP A 83 -47.04 -5.30 17.07
N GLY A 84 -45.83 -4.75 17.17
CA GLY A 84 -44.65 -5.29 16.49
C GLY A 84 -44.25 -6.67 17.00
N GLY A 85 -44.49 -6.95 18.29
CA GLY A 85 -44.28 -8.27 18.88
C GLY A 85 -45.24 -9.31 18.33
N ALA A 86 -46.49 -8.93 18.04
CA ALA A 86 -47.45 -9.81 17.37
C ALA A 86 -46.95 -10.25 15.97
N ARG A 87 -46.31 -9.34 15.23
CA ARG A 87 -45.69 -9.69 13.94
C ARG A 87 -44.51 -10.64 14.07
N LEU A 88 -43.76 -10.55 15.17
CA LEU A 88 -42.65 -11.47 15.43
C LEU A 88 -43.15 -12.90 15.70
N TRP A 89 -44.35 -13.03 16.27
CA TRP A 89 -45.05 -14.32 16.39
C TRP A 89 -45.49 -14.87 15.04
N ASP A 90 -45.93 -14.01 14.11
CA ASP A 90 -46.30 -14.45 12.76
C ASP A 90 -45.10 -14.99 11.98
N HIS A 91 -43.93 -14.35 12.11
CA HIS A 91 -42.73 -14.81 11.42
C HIS A 91 -41.44 -14.54 12.23
N PRO A 92 -40.81 -15.56 12.87
CA PRO A 92 -39.68 -15.36 13.77
C PRO A 92 -38.43 -14.79 13.07
N MET A 93 -38.31 -15.01 11.75
CA MET A 93 -37.19 -14.47 10.96
C MET A 93 -37.22 -12.94 10.77
N LEU A 94 -38.29 -12.25 11.16
CA LEU A 94 -38.34 -10.78 11.13
C LEU A 94 -37.29 -10.14 12.05
N ALA A 95 -37.00 -10.76 13.19
CA ALA A 95 -35.91 -10.31 14.07
C ALA A 95 -34.56 -10.34 13.32
N HIS A 96 -34.35 -11.37 12.50
CA HIS A 96 -33.11 -11.52 11.75
C HIS A 96 -32.97 -10.50 10.61
N ALA A 97 -34.05 -10.27 9.85
CA ALA A 97 -34.08 -9.26 8.82
C ALA A 97 -33.90 -7.85 9.40
N PHE A 98 -34.52 -7.52 10.53
CA PHE A 98 -34.32 -6.24 11.22
C PHE A 98 -32.85 -6.01 11.58
N MET A 99 -32.19 -7.03 12.13
CA MET A 99 -30.78 -6.94 12.51
C MET A 99 -29.87 -6.77 11.30
N LEU A 100 -30.15 -7.49 10.20
CA LEU A 100 -29.43 -7.34 8.94
C LEU A 100 -29.65 -5.98 8.30
N GLN A 101 -30.87 -5.46 8.32
CA GLN A 101 -31.20 -4.13 7.81
C GLN A 101 -30.41 -3.05 8.56
N HIS A 102 -30.44 -3.08 9.89
CA HIS A 102 -29.73 -2.10 10.68
C HIS A 102 -28.21 -2.18 10.47
N LYS A 103 -27.68 -3.39 10.27
CA LYS A 103 -26.27 -3.58 9.94
C LYS A 103 -25.92 -3.07 8.54
N THR A 104 -26.77 -3.29 7.56
CA THR A 104 -26.61 -2.77 6.20
C THR A 104 -26.59 -1.25 6.18
N MET A 105 -27.52 -0.60 6.90
CA MET A 105 -27.55 0.86 7.08
C MET A 105 -26.29 1.40 7.74
N GLN A 106 -25.75 0.68 8.73
CA GLN A 106 -24.51 1.09 9.39
C GLN A 106 -23.30 1.01 8.46
N THR A 107 -23.19 -0.07 7.67
CA THR A 107 -22.08 -0.26 6.72
C THR A 107 -22.14 0.74 5.55
N THR A 108 -23.34 1.07 5.06
CA THR A 108 -23.54 2.09 4.02
C THR A 108 -23.25 3.49 4.54
N ALA A 109 -23.70 3.85 5.74
CA ALA A 109 -23.33 5.13 6.37
C ALA A 109 -21.81 5.26 6.55
N PHE A 110 -21.15 4.17 6.97
CA PHE A 110 -19.70 4.13 7.11
C PHE A 110 -18.97 4.36 5.78
N GLN A 111 -19.55 3.89 4.67
CA GLN A 111 -18.97 4.10 3.36
C GLN A 111 -18.91 5.59 2.96
N HIS A 112 -19.92 6.38 3.32
CA HIS A 112 -19.94 7.82 3.02
C HIS A 112 -18.78 8.57 3.69
N GLU A 113 -18.28 8.09 4.82
CA GLU A 113 -17.16 8.69 5.54
C GLU A 113 -15.84 8.67 4.75
N PHE A 114 -15.73 7.84 3.71
CA PHE A 114 -14.54 7.77 2.86
C PHE A 114 -14.55 8.76 1.71
N ALA A 115 -15.69 9.38 1.41
CA ALA A 115 -15.81 10.34 0.33
C ALA A 115 -15.00 11.62 0.65
N ASP A 116 -15.20 12.21 1.83
CA ASP A 116 -14.58 13.50 2.16
C ASP A 116 -13.05 13.43 2.20
N PRO A 117 -12.40 12.45 2.86
CA PRO A 117 -10.95 12.33 2.82
C PRO A 117 -10.40 12.08 1.42
N LEU A 118 -11.16 11.38 0.56
CA LEU A 118 -10.75 11.16 -0.82
C LEU A 118 -10.74 12.47 -1.59
N TYR A 119 -11.81 13.28 -1.50
CA TYR A 119 -11.89 14.57 -2.17
C TYR A 119 -10.84 15.57 -1.66
N LEU A 120 -10.61 15.62 -0.35
CA LEU A 120 -9.54 16.46 0.23
C LEU A 120 -8.16 16.06 -0.30
N LEU A 121 -7.88 14.77 -0.41
CA LEU A 121 -6.62 14.29 -0.99
C LEU A 121 -6.53 14.57 -2.49
N GLU A 122 -7.64 14.53 -3.23
CA GLU A 122 -7.69 14.91 -4.65
C GLU A 122 -7.37 16.40 -4.80
N GLU A 123 -8.00 17.28 -4.02
CA GLU A 123 -7.80 18.74 -4.03
C GLU A 123 -6.37 19.15 -3.61
N GLU A 124 -5.79 18.50 -2.60
CA GLU A 124 -4.39 18.72 -2.19
C GLU A 124 -3.38 18.52 -3.35
N GLY A 125 -3.74 17.73 -4.37
CA GLY A 125 -2.88 17.44 -5.50
C GLY A 125 -2.47 18.65 -6.32
N GLU A 126 -3.35 19.63 -6.46
CA GLU A 126 -3.09 20.81 -7.29
C GLU A 126 -2.12 21.80 -6.61
N ALA A 127 -2.03 21.76 -5.28
CA ALA A 127 -1.23 22.69 -4.49
C ALA A 127 0.19 22.18 -4.17
N VAL A 128 0.40 20.87 -4.23
CA VAL A 128 1.64 20.23 -3.77
C VAL A 128 2.75 20.35 -4.82
N ARG A 129 3.95 20.77 -4.39
CA ARG A 129 5.13 20.93 -5.27
C ARG A 129 6.32 20.07 -4.86
N SER A 130 6.32 19.50 -3.66
CA SER A 130 7.48 18.77 -3.10
C SER A 130 7.34 17.26 -3.22
N VAL A 131 8.45 16.57 -3.53
CA VAL A 131 8.54 15.10 -3.57
C VAL A 131 8.07 14.46 -2.25
N HIS A 132 8.42 15.07 -1.11
CA HIS A 132 8.06 14.53 0.20
C HIS A 132 6.54 14.61 0.46
N GLU A 133 5.90 15.66 -0.04
CA GLU A 133 4.47 15.87 0.07
C GLU A 133 3.71 14.90 -0.83
N HIS A 134 4.15 14.68 -2.08
CA HIS A 134 3.59 13.62 -2.95
C HIS A 134 3.73 12.23 -2.33
N THR A 135 4.86 11.94 -1.69
CA THR A 135 5.08 10.67 -0.99
C THR A 135 4.13 10.51 0.21
N ARG A 136 3.88 11.59 0.97
CA ARG A 136 2.91 11.59 2.07
C ARG A 136 1.48 11.39 1.57
N ARG A 137 1.10 12.09 0.49
CA ARG A 137 -0.19 11.95 -0.18
C ARG A 137 -0.42 10.52 -0.69
N ALA A 138 0.58 9.92 -1.35
CA ALA A 138 0.54 8.52 -1.78
C ALA A 138 0.33 7.55 -0.61
N LYS A 139 1.01 7.77 0.54
CA LYS A 139 0.79 6.97 1.76
C LYS A 139 -0.64 7.09 2.28
N ASN A 140 -1.22 8.29 2.27
CA ASN A 140 -2.61 8.52 2.68
C ASN A 140 -3.60 7.81 1.75
N PHE A 141 -3.42 7.89 0.42
CA PHE A 141 -4.25 7.15 -0.53
C PHE A 141 -4.10 5.62 -0.37
N LEU A 142 -2.88 5.12 -0.12
CA LEU A 142 -2.65 3.70 0.15
C LEU A 142 -3.38 3.24 1.43
N ALA A 143 -3.32 4.05 2.49
CA ALA A 143 -4.04 3.79 3.73
C ALA A 143 -5.57 3.76 3.49
N LEU A 144 -6.09 4.70 2.71
CA LEU A 144 -7.50 4.76 2.32
C LEU A 144 -7.91 3.53 1.48
N SER A 145 -7.12 3.19 0.46
CA SER A 145 -7.37 2.04 -0.42
C SER A 145 -7.44 0.72 0.36
N ARG A 146 -6.54 0.52 1.34
CA ARG A 146 -6.60 -0.66 2.24
C ARG A 146 -7.87 -0.71 3.08
N ARG A 147 -8.40 0.45 3.52
CA ARG A 147 -9.67 0.50 4.26
C ARG A 147 -10.86 0.18 3.35
N LEU A 148 -10.83 0.65 2.11
CA LEU A 148 -11.87 0.34 1.13
C LEU A 148 -11.91 -1.17 0.82
N GLU A 149 -10.76 -1.83 0.66
CA GLU A 149 -10.67 -3.30 0.49
C GLU A 149 -11.27 -4.05 1.69
N GLN A 150 -10.95 -3.58 2.88
CA GLN A 150 -11.46 -4.14 4.12
C GLN A 150 -13.00 -4.06 4.19
N ILE A 151 -13.61 -2.99 3.68
CA ILE A 151 -15.07 -2.85 3.63
C ILE A 151 -15.68 -3.75 2.56
N THR A 152 -15.00 -3.94 1.42
CA THR A 152 -15.44 -4.90 0.41
C THR A 152 -15.63 -6.29 1.03
N THR A 153 -14.68 -6.74 1.86
CA THR A 153 -14.82 -8.03 2.56
C THR A 153 -16.02 -8.07 3.51
N ASP A 154 -16.38 -6.94 4.14
CA ASP A 154 -17.55 -6.87 5.02
C ASP A 154 -18.85 -6.99 4.21
N PHE A 155 -18.91 -6.39 3.02
CA PHE A 155 -20.06 -6.54 2.12
C PHE A 155 -20.25 -8.00 1.67
N ASP A 156 -19.16 -8.72 1.36
CA ASP A 156 -19.23 -10.12 0.96
C ASP A 156 -19.72 -11.04 2.10
N ILE A 157 -19.30 -10.75 3.34
CA ILE A 157 -19.82 -11.43 4.54
C ILE A 157 -21.30 -11.12 4.72
N LEU A 158 -21.71 -9.86 4.59
CA LEU A 158 -23.09 -9.42 4.79
C LEU A 158 -24.03 -10.01 3.73
N GLU A 159 -23.63 -10.02 2.46
CA GLU A 159 -24.35 -10.67 1.38
C GLU A 159 -24.50 -12.18 1.63
N SER A 160 -23.42 -12.84 2.08
CA SER A 160 -23.48 -14.25 2.45
C SER A 160 -24.46 -14.52 3.60
N SER A 161 -24.48 -13.64 4.62
CA SER A 161 -25.42 -13.74 5.74
C SER A 161 -26.87 -13.51 5.31
N ILE A 162 -27.14 -12.54 4.44
CA ILE A 162 -28.49 -12.29 3.92
C ILE A 162 -28.96 -13.46 3.06
N ASN A 163 -28.11 -14.00 2.18
CA ASN A 163 -28.43 -15.16 1.38
C ASN A 163 -28.69 -16.41 2.23
N LEU A 164 -27.97 -16.57 3.34
CA LEU A 164 -28.24 -17.62 4.32
C LEU A 164 -29.63 -17.43 4.94
N VAL A 165 -29.94 -16.26 5.50
CA VAL A 165 -31.26 -15.98 6.09
C VAL A 165 -32.38 -16.16 5.06
N LYS A 166 -32.19 -15.69 3.82
CA LYS A 166 -33.14 -15.86 2.72
C LYS A 166 -33.41 -17.34 2.40
N ARG A 167 -32.38 -18.19 2.44
CA ARG A 167 -32.53 -19.64 2.25
C ARG A 167 -33.29 -20.28 3.41
N GLU A 168 -33.00 -19.86 4.64
CA GLU A 168 -33.62 -20.38 5.85
C GLU A 168 -35.09 -19.97 5.94
N VAL A 169 -35.43 -18.73 5.57
CA VAL A 169 -36.83 -18.27 5.40
C VAL A 169 -37.59 -19.18 4.44
N LYS A 170 -37.05 -19.47 3.25
CA LYS A 170 -37.69 -20.37 2.28
C LYS A 170 -37.80 -21.82 2.76
N THR A 171 -36.91 -22.24 3.65
CA THR A 171 -36.93 -23.58 4.24
C THR A 171 -38.02 -23.65 5.30
N TYR A 172 -38.08 -22.64 6.18
CA TYR A 172 -39.15 -22.44 7.15
C TYR A 172 -40.53 -22.40 6.46
N GLU A 173 -40.69 -21.62 5.40
CA GLU A 173 -41.95 -21.58 4.64
C GLU A 173 -42.36 -22.94 4.08
N ARG A 174 -41.41 -23.70 3.52
CA ARG A 174 -41.69 -25.03 2.97
C ARG A 174 -42.10 -26.03 4.07
N ASP A 175 -41.39 -26.00 5.20
CA ASP A 175 -41.58 -26.99 6.26
C ASP A 175 -42.86 -26.70 7.07
N PHE A 176 -43.25 -25.43 7.22
CA PHE A 176 -44.38 -25.00 8.06
C PHE A 176 -45.61 -24.47 7.31
N CYS A 177 -45.48 -23.94 6.10
CA CYS A 177 -46.61 -23.37 5.34
C CYS A 177 -47.15 -24.30 4.25
N ASP A 178 -46.27 -25.10 3.62
CA ASP A 178 -46.66 -25.96 2.48
C ASP A 178 -47.12 -27.37 2.90
N GLN A 179 -47.05 -27.74 4.20
CA GLN A 179 -47.65 -28.97 4.71
C GLN A 179 -49.13 -28.75 5.08
N PRO A 180 -50.12 -29.13 4.26
CA PRO A 180 -51.52 -28.74 4.45
C PRO A 180 -52.30 -29.64 5.43
N GLY A 181 -51.64 -30.36 6.34
CA GLY A 181 -52.32 -31.44 7.07
C GLY A 181 -51.74 -31.92 8.39
N VAL A 182 -50.62 -31.38 8.88
CA VAL A 182 -50.14 -31.75 10.22
C VAL A 182 -50.80 -30.80 11.23
N ALA A 183 -52.08 -31.06 11.50
CA ALA A 183 -52.68 -30.59 12.74
C ALA A 183 -51.85 -31.19 13.89
N ILE A 184 -50.98 -30.38 14.49
CA ILE A 184 -50.31 -30.73 15.73
C ILE A 184 -51.41 -30.86 16.78
N THR A 185 -51.92 -32.08 16.93
CA THR A 185 -52.83 -32.40 18.04
C THR A 185 -51.99 -32.34 19.31
N SER A 186 -52.05 -31.19 19.99
CA SER A 186 -51.59 -31.10 21.37
C SER A 186 -52.41 -32.11 22.19
N LYS A 187 -51.77 -33.21 22.58
CA LYS A 187 -52.30 -34.10 23.61
C LYS A 187 -51.99 -33.46 24.96
N GLY A 188 -52.85 -32.56 25.40
CA GLY A 188 -52.65 -31.88 26.68
C GLY A 188 -53.81 -30.98 27.09
N THR A 189 -54.85 -31.60 27.65
CA THR A 189 -55.78 -31.02 28.64
C THR A 189 -56.78 -29.95 28.15
N SER A 190 -57.98 -30.43 27.82
CA SER A 190 -59.30 -29.84 28.07
C SER A 190 -59.36 -28.34 28.44
N GLY A 191 -59.69 -27.49 27.46
CA GLY A 191 -60.18 -26.13 27.72
C GLY A 191 -60.02 -25.20 26.51
N ASN A 192 -61.02 -25.20 25.63
CA ASN A 192 -61.35 -24.19 24.59
C ASN A 192 -60.19 -23.31 24.05
N GLY A 193 -59.65 -23.72 22.89
CA GLY A 193 -58.85 -22.86 22.02
C GLY A 193 -57.79 -23.65 21.29
N ILE A 194 -58.15 -24.26 20.15
CA ILE A 194 -57.15 -24.79 19.20
C ILE A 194 -56.48 -23.57 18.56
N ALA A 195 -55.38 -23.08 19.12
CA ALA A 195 -54.47 -22.22 18.39
C ALA A 195 -53.72 -23.11 17.40
N LEU A 196 -54.34 -23.34 16.24
CA LEU A 196 -53.61 -23.82 15.07
C LEU A 196 -52.41 -22.88 14.93
N LEU A 197 -51.18 -23.43 14.83
CA LEU A 197 -50.04 -22.69 14.30
C LEU A 197 -50.45 -22.21 12.91
N ALA A 198 -51.01 -21.01 12.84
CA ALA A 198 -51.44 -20.40 11.61
C ALA A 198 -50.17 -20.16 10.81
N CYS A 199 -50.09 -20.71 9.60
CA CYS A 199 -49.05 -20.32 8.66
C CYS A 199 -48.99 -18.78 8.64
N PRO A 200 -47.79 -18.17 8.67
CA PRO A 200 -47.66 -16.73 8.52
C PRO A 200 -48.59 -16.24 7.41
N PRO A 201 -49.31 -15.12 7.61
CA PRO A 201 -50.09 -14.55 6.54
C PRO A 201 -49.19 -14.41 5.32
N ARG A 202 -49.62 -14.86 4.12
CA ARG A 202 -48.82 -14.77 2.88
C ARG A 202 -48.23 -13.36 2.62
N ASN A 203 -48.82 -12.34 3.23
CA ASN A 203 -48.37 -10.95 3.17
C ASN A 203 -47.05 -10.71 3.96
N VAL A 204 -46.78 -11.48 5.01
CA VAL A 204 -45.58 -11.31 5.86
C VAL A 204 -44.36 -11.99 5.23
N SER A 205 -44.53 -13.18 4.64
CA SER A 205 -43.47 -13.87 3.89
C SER A 205 -43.03 -13.09 2.66
N THR A 206 -43.97 -12.59 1.88
CA THR A 206 -43.69 -11.73 0.72
C THR A 206 -42.97 -10.45 1.12
N LEU A 207 -43.42 -9.77 2.17
CA LEU A 207 -42.73 -8.61 2.73
C LEU A 207 -41.29 -8.95 3.17
N LEU A 208 -41.07 -10.13 3.74
CA LEU A 208 -39.75 -10.57 4.17
C LEU A 208 -38.81 -10.86 2.99
N ASP A 209 -39.29 -11.54 1.94
CA ASP A 209 -38.51 -11.78 0.73
C ASP A 209 -38.18 -10.47 0.01
N ASP A 210 -39.14 -9.53 -0.04
CA ASP A 210 -38.96 -8.19 -0.62
C ASP A 210 -37.93 -7.37 0.18
N THR A 211 -38.02 -7.36 1.51
CA THR A 211 -37.05 -6.64 2.36
C THR A 211 -35.65 -7.22 2.24
N LEU A 212 -35.50 -8.55 2.27
CA LEU A 212 -34.20 -9.20 2.07
C LEU A 212 -33.66 -8.98 0.65
N GLY A 213 -34.54 -8.95 -0.36
CA GLY A 213 -34.19 -8.58 -1.73
C GLY A 213 -33.66 -7.16 -1.83
N SER A 214 -34.39 -6.19 -1.27
CA SER A 214 -33.97 -4.79 -1.20
C SER A 214 -32.62 -4.62 -0.51
N LEU A 215 -32.34 -5.39 0.56
CA LEU A 215 -31.04 -5.33 1.24
C LEU A 215 -29.88 -5.84 0.37
N ILE A 216 -30.11 -6.87 -0.45
CA ILE A 216 -29.10 -7.35 -1.40
C ILE A 216 -28.83 -6.26 -2.45
N ASP A 217 -29.87 -5.62 -2.97
CA ASP A 217 -29.75 -4.55 -3.95
C ASP A 217 -28.99 -3.34 -3.37
N ASP A 218 -29.31 -2.94 -2.13
CA ASP A 218 -28.62 -1.87 -1.40
C ASP A 218 -27.12 -2.17 -1.21
N ILE A 219 -26.77 -3.41 -0.88
CA ILE A 219 -25.37 -3.84 -0.77
C ILE A 219 -24.69 -3.85 -2.14
N GLY A 220 -25.40 -4.26 -3.19
CA GLY A 220 -24.91 -4.20 -4.56
C GLY A 220 -24.56 -2.76 -4.97
N LEU A 221 -25.43 -1.81 -4.63
CA LEU A 221 -25.21 -0.39 -4.85
C LEU A 221 -24.00 0.13 -4.05
N ALA A 222 -23.93 -0.20 -2.75
CA ALA A 222 -22.82 0.15 -1.88
C ALA A 222 -21.47 -0.37 -2.42
N ARG A 223 -21.43 -1.62 -2.89
CA ARG A 223 -20.27 -2.24 -3.52
C ARG A 223 -19.84 -1.49 -4.79
N SER A 224 -20.80 -1.08 -5.63
CA SER A 224 -20.51 -0.29 -6.83
C SER A 224 -19.81 1.01 -6.48
N TYR A 225 -20.33 1.76 -5.50
CA TYR A 225 -19.70 2.98 -5.02
C TYR A 225 -18.29 2.74 -4.43
N ASN A 226 -18.10 1.67 -3.66
CA ASN A 226 -16.80 1.33 -3.07
C ASN A 226 -15.77 1.02 -4.16
N ARG A 227 -16.19 0.33 -5.23
CA ARG A 227 -15.37 0.08 -6.42
C ARG A 227 -14.94 1.39 -7.08
N VAL A 228 -15.84 2.37 -7.20
CA VAL A 228 -15.51 3.70 -7.74
C VAL A 228 -14.50 4.42 -6.86
N TYR A 229 -14.72 4.48 -5.53
CA TYR A 229 -13.77 5.11 -4.60
C TYR A 229 -12.40 4.45 -4.62
N ARG A 230 -12.36 3.12 -4.72
CA ARG A 230 -11.11 2.37 -4.81
C ARG A 230 -10.36 2.70 -6.09
N GLU A 231 -11.06 2.79 -7.20
CA GLU A 231 -10.44 3.12 -8.49
C GLU A 231 -9.90 4.55 -8.49
N ARG A 232 -10.66 5.51 -7.94
CA ARG A 232 -10.17 6.88 -7.73
C ARG A 232 -8.93 6.94 -6.85
N ALA A 233 -8.92 6.22 -5.72
CA ALA A 233 -7.73 6.14 -4.86
C ALA A 233 -6.53 5.55 -5.60
N ARG A 234 -6.73 4.55 -6.48
CA ARG A 234 -5.65 3.98 -7.32
C ARG A 234 -5.13 4.97 -8.34
N ILE A 235 -6.02 5.74 -8.98
CA ILE A 235 -5.63 6.81 -9.91
C ILE A 235 -4.76 7.83 -9.17
N GLY A 236 -5.19 8.31 -7.99
CA GLY A 236 -4.41 9.25 -7.17
C GLY A 236 -3.05 8.70 -6.73
N ILE A 237 -2.95 7.39 -6.43
CA ILE A 237 -1.66 6.73 -6.13
C ILE A 237 -0.75 6.76 -7.36
N ASN A 238 -1.25 6.35 -8.52
CA ASN A 238 -0.48 6.31 -9.76
C ASN A 238 -0.01 7.70 -10.18
N GLU A 239 -0.87 8.72 -10.04
CA GLU A 239 -0.53 10.12 -10.24
C GLU A 239 0.64 10.54 -9.35
N CYS A 240 0.57 10.30 -8.04
CA CYS A 240 1.66 10.64 -7.12
C CYS A 240 2.98 9.97 -7.50
N PHE A 241 2.95 8.68 -7.87
CA PHE A 241 4.16 7.97 -8.31
C PHE A 241 4.71 8.49 -9.63
N ALA A 242 3.84 8.82 -10.59
CA ALA A 242 4.26 9.39 -11.86
C ALA A 242 4.97 10.74 -11.67
N VAL A 243 4.43 11.61 -10.82
CA VAL A 243 5.04 12.91 -10.50
C VAL A 243 6.39 12.73 -9.78
N VAL A 244 6.49 11.83 -8.80
CA VAL A 244 7.77 11.54 -8.13
C VAL A 244 8.81 11.05 -9.12
N ASN A 245 8.46 10.09 -9.98
CA ASN A 245 9.38 9.58 -11.01
C ASN A 245 9.81 10.68 -12.00
N GLN A 246 8.91 11.61 -12.35
CA GLN A 246 9.24 12.74 -13.21
C GLN A 246 10.24 13.69 -12.54
N LEU A 247 10.05 14.01 -11.26
CA LEU A 247 10.96 14.85 -10.50
C LEU A 247 12.35 14.20 -10.34
N ASP A 248 12.39 12.89 -10.07
CA ASP A 248 13.64 12.12 -9.99
C ASP A 248 14.37 12.09 -11.34
N ALA A 249 13.63 11.95 -12.45
CA ALA A 249 14.21 12.01 -13.79
C ALA A 249 14.77 13.40 -14.13
N GLU A 250 14.10 14.48 -13.70
CA GLU A 250 14.59 15.85 -13.89
C GLU A 250 15.86 16.10 -13.07
N GLN A 251 15.89 15.69 -11.80
CA GLN A 251 17.09 15.77 -10.96
C GLN A 251 18.25 14.97 -11.56
N ASN A 252 18.01 13.74 -12.01
CA ASN A 252 19.04 12.93 -12.63
C ASN A 252 19.61 13.57 -13.90
N ASN A 253 18.75 14.19 -14.73
CA ASN A 253 19.20 14.93 -15.90
C ASN A 253 20.03 16.17 -15.52
N HIS A 254 19.69 16.88 -14.45
CA HIS A 254 20.48 18.00 -13.95
C HIS A 254 21.86 17.53 -13.49
N THR A 255 21.92 16.50 -12.64
CA THR A 255 23.18 15.92 -12.16
C THR A 255 24.03 15.36 -13.31
N ALA A 256 23.41 14.76 -14.33
CA ALA A 256 24.13 14.29 -15.52
C ALA A 256 24.74 15.45 -16.32
N ARG A 257 24.03 16.58 -16.46
CA ARG A 257 24.55 17.80 -17.11
C ARG A 257 25.71 18.41 -16.33
N GLU A 258 25.58 18.51 -15.01
CA GLU A 258 26.65 19.01 -14.14
C GLU A 258 27.88 18.10 -14.20
N SER A 259 27.67 16.77 -14.16
CA SER A 259 28.75 15.79 -14.30
C SER A 259 29.44 15.90 -15.65
N ALA A 260 28.69 16.11 -16.74
CA ALA A 260 29.25 16.36 -18.06
C ALA A 260 30.07 17.66 -18.10
N ALA A 261 29.58 18.74 -17.48
CA ALA A 261 30.30 20.01 -17.38
C ALA A 261 31.60 19.86 -16.57
N ILE A 262 31.56 19.15 -15.44
CA ILE A 262 32.74 18.83 -14.63
C ILE A 262 33.73 17.97 -15.43
N ALA A 263 33.26 16.97 -16.17
CA ALA A 263 34.13 16.15 -17.02
C ALA A 263 34.82 16.97 -18.12
N LEU A 264 34.11 17.93 -18.73
CA LEU A 264 34.70 18.85 -19.71
C LEU A 264 35.75 19.78 -19.08
N ALA A 265 35.45 20.37 -17.92
CA ALA A 265 36.41 21.20 -17.18
C ALA A 265 37.64 20.39 -16.73
N SER A 266 37.42 19.19 -16.21
CA SER A 266 38.49 18.26 -15.83
C SER A 266 39.35 17.88 -17.04
N ARG A 267 38.78 17.76 -18.24
CA ARG A 267 39.54 17.51 -19.47
C ARG A 267 40.47 18.68 -19.79
N SER A 268 40.02 19.93 -19.70
CA SER A 268 40.89 21.10 -19.92
C SER A 268 41.97 21.23 -18.86
N ASP A 269 41.66 20.93 -17.60
CA ASP A 269 42.62 20.98 -16.51
C ASP A 269 43.69 19.90 -16.68
N ASN A 270 43.30 18.70 -17.11
CA ASN A 270 44.23 17.62 -17.44
C ASN A 270 45.19 17.99 -18.57
N LEU A 271 44.75 18.77 -19.58
CA LEU A 271 45.64 19.26 -20.64
C LEU A 271 46.66 20.28 -20.09
N SER A 272 46.21 21.18 -19.22
CA SER A 272 47.10 22.16 -18.57
C SER A 272 48.12 21.46 -17.67
N LEU A 273 47.68 20.46 -16.90
CA LEU A 273 48.55 19.67 -16.02
C LEU A 273 49.60 18.88 -16.81
N ARG A 274 49.21 18.28 -17.94
CA ARG A 274 50.17 17.64 -18.86
C ARG A 274 51.21 18.62 -19.37
N THR A 275 50.81 19.87 -19.65
CA THR A 275 51.73 20.90 -20.12
C THR A 275 52.76 21.28 -19.05
N ILE A 276 52.33 21.49 -17.80
CA ILE A 276 53.24 21.76 -16.67
C ILE A 276 54.21 20.59 -16.48
N GLN A 277 53.71 19.36 -16.58
CA GLN A 277 54.52 18.16 -16.46
C GLN A 277 55.58 18.07 -17.57
N TYR A 278 55.23 18.41 -18.81
CA TYR A 278 56.22 18.47 -19.90
C TYR A 278 57.26 19.57 -19.68
N MET A 279 56.86 20.73 -19.14
CA MET A 279 57.80 21.80 -18.81
C MET A 279 58.77 21.40 -17.70
N SER A 280 58.29 20.74 -16.63
CA SER A 280 59.18 20.28 -15.56
C SER A 280 60.16 19.20 -16.05
N MET A 281 59.73 18.32 -16.96
CA MET A 281 60.60 17.33 -17.62
C MET A 281 61.70 17.97 -18.47
N LEU A 282 61.46 19.15 -19.04
CA LEU A 282 62.47 19.90 -19.79
C LEU A 282 63.43 20.63 -18.85
N PHE A 283 62.91 21.31 -17.83
CA PHE A 283 63.70 22.19 -16.96
C PHE A 283 64.54 21.43 -15.92
N LEU A 284 64.06 20.31 -15.36
CA LEU A 284 64.81 19.56 -14.34
C LEU A 284 66.19 19.08 -14.85
N PRO A 285 66.27 18.36 -15.99
CA PRO A 285 67.54 17.87 -16.51
C PRO A 285 68.48 19.01 -16.95
N ALA A 286 67.92 20.06 -17.55
CA ALA A 286 68.68 21.23 -17.98
C ALA A 286 69.27 21.99 -16.79
N SER A 287 68.50 22.20 -15.72
CA SER A 287 68.97 22.84 -14.49
C SER A 287 70.03 21.99 -13.78
N LEU A 288 69.89 20.66 -13.77
CA LEU A 288 70.88 19.75 -13.20
C LEU A 288 72.19 19.80 -13.97
N ALA A 289 72.14 19.78 -15.31
CA ALA A 289 73.32 19.98 -16.14
C ALA A 289 73.95 21.36 -15.90
N SER A 290 73.16 22.43 -15.83
CA SER A 290 73.67 23.78 -15.53
C SER A 290 74.35 23.86 -14.16
N SER A 291 73.81 23.19 -13.13
CA SER A 291 74.40 23.19 -11.79
C SER A 291 75.73 22.43 -11.75
N ILE A 292 75.82 21.26 -12.40
CA ILE A 292 77.02 20.43 -12.41
C ILE A 292 78.16 21.14 -13.17
N PHE A 293 77.86 21.73 -14.32
CA PHE A 293 78.87 22.33 -15.19
C PHE A 293 79.15 23.81 -14.91
N GLY A 294 78.17 24.55 -14.35
CA GLY A 294 78.34 25.94 -13.94
C GLY A 294 79.38 26.14 -12.83
N MET A 295 79.64 25.09 -12.04
CA MET A 295 80.70 25.09 -11.03
C MET A 295 82.11 24.83 -11.59
N GLY A 296 82.24 24.29 -12.80
CA GLY A 296 83.53 23.78 -13.31
C GLY A 296 84.13 24.50 -14.52
N PHE A 297 83.39 25.38 -15.20
CA PHE A 297 83.80 25.89 -16.52
C PHE A 297 84.33 27.34 -16.56
N PHE A 298 84.04 28.16 -15.56
CA PHE A 298 84.52 29.54 -15.51
C PHE A 298 85.74 29.63 -14.57
N THR A 299 86.95 29.59 -15.14
CA THR A 299 88.16 29.95 -14.41
C THR A 299 88.46 31.41 -14.73
N THR A 300 88.37 32.28 -13.73
CA THR A 300 88.84 33.66 -13.87
C THR A 300 90.30 33.65 -13.44
N ASP A 301 91.22 33.48 -14.38
CA ASP A 301 92.63 33.67 -14.08
C ASP A 301 92.92 35.18 -14.11
N VAL A 302 93.39 35.70 -12.98
CA VAL A 302 93.88 37.06 -12.87
C VAL A 302 95.39 36.96 -12.99
N ASP A 303 95.92 37.35 -14.14
CA ASP A 303 97.37 37.43 -14.34
C ASP A 303 97.95 38.55 -13.46
N ASP A 304 99.24 38.46 -13.11
CA ASP A 304 99.96 39.32 -12.13
C ASP A 304 99.94 40.84 -12.48
N ASN A 305 99.36 41.21 -13.63
CA ASN A 305 99.18 42.58 -14.12
C ASN A 305 97.74 43.13 -13.99
N GLY A 306 96.82 42.43 -13.32
CA GLY A 306 95.50 42.96 -12.95
C GLY A 306 94.44 43.03 -14.06
N ASN A 307 94.66 42.37 -15.20
CA ASN A 307 93.68 42.27 -16.28
C ASN A 307 92.97 40.92 -16.26
N SER A 308 91.65 40.93 -16.00
CA SER A 308 90.81 39.73 -15.97
C SER A 308 90.48 39.25 -17.39
N HIS A 309 91.02 38.13 -17.82
CA HIS A 309 90.64 37.48 -19.08
C HIS A 309 89.67 36.32 -18.80
N PHE A 310 88.43 36.43 -19.28
CA PHE A 310 87.46 35.35 -19.25
C PHE A 310 87.86 34.26 -20.26
N PHE A 311 88.46 33.17 -19.79
CA PHE A 311 88.71 31.98 -20.61
C PHE A 311 87.49 31.05 -20.59
N VAL A 312 86.76 31.01 -21.69
CA VAL A 312 85.75 29.96 -21.94
C VAL A 312 86.46 28.75 -22.52
N SER A 313 86.49 27.64 -21.79
CA SER A 313 87.13 26.40 -22.22
C SER A 313 86.50 25.83 -23.50
N THR A 314 87.34 25.42 -24.47
CA THR A 314 86.97 24.93 -25.82
C THR A 314 86.04 23.70 -25.80
N LYS A 315 85.87 23.03 -24.65
CA LYS A 315 85.01 21.83 -24.48
C LYS A 315 83.54 22.12 -24.19
N TRP A 316 83.05 23.35 -24.39
CA TRP A 316 81.64 23.71 -24.14
C TRP A 316 80.61 22.86 -24.93
N TRP A 317 81.00 22.28 -26.07
CA TRP A 317 80.15 21.36 -26.85
C TRP A 317 79.77 20.07 -26.10
N MET A 318 80.62 19.58 -25.17
CA MET A 318 80.31 18.39 -24.36
C MET A 318 79.16 18.64 -23.37
N TRP A 319 79.01 19.88 -22.90
CA TRP A 319 77.88 20.30 -22.06
C TRP A 319 76.56 20.20 -22.83
N VAL A 320 76.53 20.71 -24.07
CA VAL A 320 75.35 20.62 -24.95
C VAL A 320 74.97 19.16 -25.19
N LEU A 321 75.96 18.31 -25.50
CA LEU A 321 75.74 16.90 -25.80
C LEU A 321 75.13 16.14 -24.61
N ILE A 322 75.69 16.31 -23.42
CA ILE A 322 75.23 15.63 -22.20
C ILE A 322 73.83 16.12 -21.81
N SER A 323 73.58 17.43 -21.90
CA SER A 323 72.25 18.00 -21.64
C SER A 323 71.19 17.38 -22.57
N VAL A 324 71.47 17.31 -23.87
CA VAL A 324 70.53 16.78 -24.88
C VAL A 324 70.24 15.30 -24.65
N VAL A 325 71.27 14.50 -24.37
CA VAL A 325 71.11 13.07 -24.06
C VAL A 325 70.28 12.86 -22.79
N LEU A 326 70.50 13.64 -21.74
CA LEU A 326 69.76 13.52 -20.49
C LEU A 326 68.26 13.85 -20.67
N THR A 327 67.94 14.89 -21.45
CA THR A 327 66.55 15.20 -21.82
C THR A 327 65.92 14.09 -22.67
N LEU A 328 66.63 13.52 -23.64
CA LEU A 328 66.12 12.42 -24.46
C LEU A 328 65.82 11.17 -23.63
N VAL A 329 66.67 10.86 -22.65
CA VAL A 329 66.45 9.73 -21.72
C VAL A 329 65.21 9.97 -20.86
N CYS A 330 65.02 11.16 -20.30
CA CYS A 330 63.81 11.49 -19.55
C CYS A 330 62.54 11.36 -20.41
N PHE A 331 62.55 11.87 -21.64
CA PHE A 331 61.43 11.72 -22.56
C PHE A 331 61.18 10.26 -22.93
N ALA A 332 62.24 9.48 -23.20
CA ALA A 332 62.12 8.06 -23.56
C ALA A 332 61.48 7.21 -22.44
N ILE A 333 61.90 7.42 -21.18
CA ILE A 333 61.35 6.71 -20.02
C ILE A 333 59.84 7.00 -19.87
N VAL A 334 59.44 8.25 -20.03
CA VAL A 334 58.03 8.67 -19.89
C VAL A 334 57.20 8.21 -21.07
N PHE A 335 57.71 8.27 -22.30
CA PHE A 335 56.99 7.81 -23.49
C PHE A 335 56.76 6.29 -23.43
N TRP A 336 57.75 5.55 -22.93
CA TRP A 336 57.63 4.10 -22.68
C TRP A 336 56.62 3.81 -21.56
N GLY A 337 56.64 4.56 -20.45
CA GLY A 337 55.64 4.40 -19.39
C GLY A 337 54.23 4.79 -19.83
N ALA A 338 54.10 5.81 -20.67
CA ALA A 338 52.83 6.29 -21.21
C ALA A 338 52.22 5.31 -22.20
N SER A 339 53.01 4.70 -23.10
CA SER A 339 52.53 3.68 -24.03
C SER A 339 52.07 2.41 -23.30
N TRP A 340 52.78 2.01 -22.24
CA TRP A 340 52.38 0.86 -21.42
C TRP A 340 51.05 1.08 -20.69
N ASN A 341 50.82 2.31 -20.21
CA ASN A 341 49.58 2.68 -19.54
C ASN A 341 48.42 2.89 -20.53
N ALA A 342 48.70 3.29 -21.78
CA ALA A 342 47.70 3.41 -22.83
C ALA A 342 47.16 2.04 -23.27
N GLU A 343 48.03 1.04 -23.36
CA GLU A 343 47.65 -0.33 -23.73
C GLU A 343 46.72 -0.96 -22.68
N ARG A 344 47.00 -0.74 -21.38
CA ARG A 344 46.14 -1.22 -20.28
C ARG A 344 44.74 -0.58 -20.28
N LYS A 345 44.61 0.67 -20.75
CA LYS A 345 43.31 1.35 -20.84
C LYS A 345 42.43 0.78 -21.97
N ARG A 346 43.02 0.41 -23.10
CA ARG A 346 42.28 -0.20 -24.22
C ARG A 346 41.66 -1.55 -23.83
N ILE A 347 42.43 -2.36 -23.08
CA ILE A 347 41.97 -3.66 -22.59
C ILE A 347 40.80 -3.50 -21.61
N SER A 348 40.83 -2.51 -20.72
CA SER A 348 39.72 -2.24 -19.78
C SER A 348 38.45 -1.69 -20.46
N ASP A 349 38.60 -0.93 -21.55
CA ASP A 349 37.46 -0.40 -22.33
C ASP A 349 36.80 -1.48 -23.21
N GLU A 350 37.52 -2.53 -23.59
CA GLU A 350 36.96 -3.71 -24.26
C GLU A 350 36.14 -4.56 -23.29
N ASP A 351 36.63 -4.82 -22.07
CA ASP A 351 35.89 -5.58 -21.04
C ASP A 351 34.57 -4.89 -20.61
N THR A 352 34.48 -3.56 -20.73
CA THR A 352 33.27 -2.80 -20.35
C THR A 352 32.21 -2.76 -21.47
N LYS A 353 32.56 -3.18 -22.70
CA LYS A 353 31.62 -3.24 -23.84
C LYS A 353 31.02 -4.62 -24.06
N GLU A 354 31.58 -5.66 -23.43
CA GLU A 354 31.08 -7.04 -23.50
C GLU A 354 30.13 -7.41 -22.36
N VAL A 355 29.82 -6.47 -21.45
CA VAL A 355 28.79 -6.57 -20.39
C VAL A 355 27.67 -5.60 -20.68
#